data_AF-A0A1Z9KFK9-F1
#
_entry.id   AF-A0A1Z9KFK9-F1
#
_cell.length_a   1.000
_cell.length_b   1.000
_cell.length_c   1.000
_cell.angle_alpha   90.00
_cell.angle_beta   90.00
_cell.angle_gamma   90.00
#
_symmetry.space_group_name_H-M   'P 1'
#
loop_
_entity.id
_entity.type
_entity.pdbx_description
1 polymer ?
#
loop_
_entity_poly.entity_id
_entity_poly.type
_entity_poly.pdbx_seq_one_letter_code
_entity_poly.pdbx_strand_id
1 'polypeptide(L)'
;MLKSLSSSEPSFVKSLKNTSFRTGLGCRSPLIIKEKYFRLYLEQQYMQKLKIVGVVFLCYAAVVVTFESLLGYFQPTSSETLKITTYAQGEPKTRVVNKLYRGETLYVAANHWPRRWYYEATENPRVSIKLNDEIVFFRATPTSPQEHEQVSLKNPLPFSFRLLTGFPPRKFLRLEKIDESINS
;
A
#
# COMPACT_ATOMS: atom_id res chain seq x y z
N MET A 1 -8.05 -19.04 30.90
CA MET A 1 -8.89 -19.50 29.79
C MET A 1 -8.01 -19.72 28.56
N LEU A 2 -7.24 -20.80 28.53
CA LEU A 2 -6.35 -21.16 27.41
C LEU A 2 -6.85 -22.51 26.87
N LYS A 3 -7.50 -22.48 25.70
CA LYS A 3 -7.89 -23.70 24.99
C LYS A 3 -6.61 -24.39 24.51
N SER A 4 -6.36 -25.56 25.09
CA SER A 4 -5.43 -26.59 24.60
C SER A 4 -5.65 -26.83 23.09
N LEU A 5 -4.68 -26.45 22.27
CA LEU A 5 -4.57 -26.87 20.88
C LEU A 5 -4.04 -28.31 20.88
N SER A 6 -4.94 -29.25 21.14
CA SER A 6 -4.74 -30.67 20.85
C SER A 6 -4.51 -30.83 19.35
N SER A 7 -3.25 -30.94 18.93
CA SER A 7 -2.88 -31.36 17.58
C SER A 7 -3.49 -32.73 17.32
N SER A 8 -4.60 -32.79 16.58
CA SER A 8 -5.20 -34.04 16.16
C SER A 8 -4.20 -34.77 15.24
N GLU A 9 -3.52 -35.79 15.78
CA GLU A 9 -2.72 -36.70 14.96
C GLU A 9 -3.60 -37.25 13.83
N PRO A 10 -3.14 -37.21 12.57
CA PRO A 10 -3.91 -37.73 11.45
C PRO A 10 -4.19 -39.23 11.64
N SER A 11 -5.42 -39.66 11.34
CA SER A 11 -5.94 -41.02 11.55
C SER A 11 -5.04 -42.14 11.02
N PHE A 12 -4.21 -41.85 10.02
CA PHE A 12 -3.25 -42.79 9.46
C PHE A 12 -2.07 -43.12 10.41
N VAL A 13 -1.63 -42.18 11.24
CA VAL A 13 -0.58 -42.42 12.25
C VAL A 13 -1.09 -43.38 13.34
N LYS A 14 -2.39 -43.33 13.67
CA LYS A 14 -3.04 -44.32 14.54
C LYS A 14 -3.12 -45.70 13.88
N SER A 15 -3.36 -45.76 12.57
CA SER A 15 -3.44 -47.02 11.82
C SER A 15 -2.09 -47.75 11.75
N LEU A 16 -0.99 -47.03 11.55
CA LEU A 16 0.36 -47.60 11.47
C LEU A 16 0.89 -48.17 12.80
N LYS A 17 0.38 -47.70 13.95
CA LYS A 17 0.75 -48.26 15.26
C LYS A 17 0.07 -49.62 15.54
N ASN A 18 -1.00 -49.95 14.81
CA ASN A 18 -1.80 -51.18 15.03
C ASN A 18 -1.50 -52.31 14.04
N THR A 19 -0.57 -52.14 13.09
CA THR A 19 -0.29 -53.16 12.08
C THR A 19 0.90 -54.03 12.49
N SER A 20 0.62 -55.11 13.22
CA SER A 20 1.53 -56.26 13.34
C SER A 20 1.67 -56.93 11.97
N PHE A 21 2.85 -56.82 11.35
CA PHE A 21 3.09 -57.15 9.95
C PHE A 21 3.30 -58.68 9.77
N ARG A 22 2.32 -59.38 9.19
CA ARG A 22 2.50 -60.74 8.64
C ARG A 22 3.23 -60.63 7.31
N THR A 23 4.44 -61.20 7.25
CA THR A 23 5.35 -61.17 6.10
C THR A 23 4.90 -62.09 4.98
N GLY A 24 4.77 -61.56 3.76
CA GLY A 24 4.60 -62.33 2.54
C GLY A 24 4.61 -61.43 1.29
N LEU A 25 5.60 -61.65 0.41
CA LEU A 25 5.86 -61.05 -0.90
C LEU A 25 6.45 -59.63 -0.99
N GLY A 26 7.61 -59.54 -1.66
CA GLY A 26 8.08 -58.37 -2.40
C GLY A 26 8.68 -57.23 -1.57
N CYS A 27 9.88 -57.44 -1.00
CA CYS A 27 10.65 -56.43 -0.28
C CYS A 27 11.02 -55.20 -1.16
N ARG A 28 10.13 -54.21 -1.25
CA ARG A 28 10.56 -52.80 -1.26
C ARG A 28 10.60 -52.34 0.19
N SER A 29 11.74 -51.81 0.62
CA SER A 29 11.96 -51.51 2.04
C SER A 29 10.87 -50.55 2.55
N PRO A 30 10.27 -50.83 3.73
CA PRO A 30 9.19 -50.01 4.29
C PRO A 30 9.59 -48.55 4.57
N LEU A 31 10.90 -48.27 4.61
CA LEU A 31 11.47 -46.93 4.74
C LEU A 31 11.30 -46.07 3.48
N ILE A 32 11.53 -46.64 2.28
CA ILE A 32 11.39 -45.92 0.99
C ILE A 32 9.94 -45.50 0.76
N ILE A 33 9.00 -46.37 1.15
CA ILE A 33 7.56 -46.12 1.05
C ILE A 33 7.17 -44.95 1.98
N LYS A 34 7.60 -44.98 3.25
CA LYS A 34 7.33 -43.90 4.22
C LYS A 34 7.90 -42.56 3.76
N GLU A 35 9.11 -42.53 3.21
CA GLU A 35 9.73 -41.29 2.73
C GLU A 35 8.96 -40.67 1.55
N LYS A 36 8.49 -41.50 0.60
CA LYS A 36 7.69 -41.03 -0.54
C LYS A 36 6.34 -40.45 -0.09
N TYR A 37 5.62 -41.14 0.80
CA TYR A 37 4.34 -40.63 1.32
C TYR A 37 4.51 -39.38 2.17
N PHE A 38 5.58 -39.31 2.96
CA PHE A 38 5.90 -38.11 3.73
C PHE A 38 6.20 -36.91 2.82
N ARG A 39 6.97 -37.09 1.74
CA ARG A 39 7.20 -36.04 0.73
C ARG A 39 5.91 -35.60 0.04
N LEU A 40 5.07 -36.54 -0.38
CA LEU A 40 3.77 -36.20 -1.01
C LEU A 40 2.85 -35.42 -0.06
N TYR A 41 2.85 -35.77 1.24
CA TYR A 41 2.11 -35.03 2.25
C TYR A 41 2.63 -33.60 2.43
N LEU A 42 3.95 -33.42 2.48
CA LEU A 42 4.57 -32.10 2.57
C LEU A 42 4.26 -31.25 1.33
N GLU A 43 4.37 -31.81 0.12
CA GLU A 43 4.03 -31.15 -1.15
C GLU A 43 2.55 -30.72 -1.17
N GLN A 44 1.64 -31.61 -0.75
CA GLN A 44 0.22 -31.29 -0.68
C GLN A 44 -0.06 -30.17 0.33
N GLN A 45 0.54 -30.23 1.53
CA GLN A 45 0.41 -29.19 2.55
C GLN A 45 0.98 -27.85 2.07
N TYR A 46 2.12 -27.87 1.38
CA TYR A 46 2.76 -26.69 0.83
C TYR A 46 1.90 -26.03 -0.25
N MET A 47 1.39 -26.82 -1.20
CA MET A 47 0.51 -26.30 -2.26
C MET A 47 -0.79 -25.71 -1.72
N GLN A 48 -1.39 -26.29 -0.68
CA GLN A 48 -2.58 -25.71 -0.06
C GLN A 48 -2.28 -24.38 0.64
N LYS A 49 -1.16 -24.29 1.36
CA LYS A 49 -0.72 -23.03 1.97
C LYS A 49 -0.44 -21.96 0.93
N LEU A 50 0.24 -22.30 -0.17
CA LEU A 50 0.47 -21.38 -1.29
C LEU A 50 -0.83 -20.86 -1.90
N LYS A 51 -1.84 -21.73 -2.09
CA LYS A 51 -3.15 -21.32 -2.58
C LYS A 51 -3.82 -20.32 -1.65
N ILE A 52 -3.82 -20.60 -0.35
CA ILE A 52 -4.40 -19.70 0.67
C ILE A 52 -3.70 -18.35 0.63
N VAL A 53 -2.36 -18.35 0.64
CA VAL A 53 -1.56 -17.12 0.54
C VAL A 53 -1.90 -16.34 -0.74
N GLY A 54 -1.99 -17.03 -1.88
CA GLY A 54 -2.37 -16.42 -3.15
C GLY A 54 -3.78 -15.78 -3.12
N VAL A 55 -4.77 -16.46 -2.55
CA VAL A 55 -6.13 -15.92 -2.38
C VAL A 55 -6.12 -14.69 -1.48
N VAL A 56 -5.40 -14.73 -0.36
CA VAL A 56 -5.29 -13.58 0.56
C VAL A 56 -4.66 -12.37 -0.15
N PHE A 57 -3.59 -12.57 -0.92
CA PHE A 57 -2.98 -11.49 -1.71
C PHE A 57 -3.94 -10.92 -2.76
N LEU A 58 -4.69 -11.78 -3.46
CA LEU A 58 -5.69 -11.35 -4.44
C LEU A 58 -6.79 -10.50 -3.78
N CYS A 59 -7.33 -10.96 -2.65
CA CYS A 59 -8.34 -10.23 -1.89
C CYS A 59 -7.81 -8.86 -1.41
N TYR A 60 -6.56 -8.81 -0.93
CA TYR A 60 -5.94 -7.56 -0.52
C TYR A 60 -5.75 -6.59 -1.70
N ALA A 61 -5.29 -7.08 -2.85
CA ALA A 61 -5.16 -6.26 -4.05
C ALA A 61 -6.52 -5.67 -4.49
N ALA A 62 -7.61 -6.46 -4.40
CA ALA A 62 -8.96 -5.97 -4.69
C ALA A 62 -9.37 -4.85 -3.73
N VAL A 63 -9.11 -5.00 -2.42
CA VAL A 63 -9.38 -3.95 -1.43
C VAL A 63 -8.64 -2.65 -1.77
N VAL A 64 -7.35 -2.73 -2.10
CA VAL A 64 -6.53 -1.56 -2.46
C VAL A 64 -7.08 -0.86 -3.70
N VAL A 65 -7.40 -1.62 -4.76
CA VAL A 65 -7.98 -1.07 -6.00
C VAL A 65 -9.30 -0.37 -5.72
N THR A 66 -10.22 -1.02 -4.99
CA THR A 66 -11.51 -0.43 -4.64
C THR A 66 -11.35 0.86 -3.84
N PHE A 67 -10.47 0.87 -2.84
CA PHE A 67 -10.25 2.05 -1.99
C PHE A 67 -9.63 3.22 -2.77
N GLU A 68 -8.62 2.97 -3.61
CA GLU A 68 -8.00 3.98 -4.47
C GLU A 68 -9.00 4.55 -5.49
N SER A 69 -9.87 3.71 -6.07
CA SER A 69 -10.96 4.16 -6.93
C SER A 69 -11.94 5.06 -6.18
N LEU A 70 -12.26 4.72 -4.93
CA LEU A 70 -13.16 5.49 -4.08
C LEU A 70 -12.59 6.89 -3.78
N LEU A 71 -11.30 6.97 -3.46
CA LEU A 71 -10.60 8.25 -3.25
C LEU A 71 -10.61 9.11 -4.51
N GLY A 72 -10.35 8.51 -5.67
CA GLY A 72 -10.36 9.21 -6.95
C GLY A 72 -11.74 9.70 -7.38
N TYR A 73 -12.80 8.95 -7.05
CA TYR A 73 -14.18 9.30 -7.38
C TYR A 73 -14.74 10.39 -6.47
N PHE A 74 -14.64 10.23 -5.14
CA PHE A 74 -15.26 11.18 -4.21
C PHE A 74 -14.44 12.45 -4.01
N GLN A 75 -13.11 12.39 -4.17
CA GLN A 75 -12.19 13.52 -3.92
C GLN A 75 -12.59 14.33 -2.67
N PRO A 76 -12.65 13.68 -1.50
CA PRO A 76 -13.20 14.30 -0.29
C PRO A 76 -12.49 15.61 0.02
N THR A 77 -13.26 16.65 0.31
CA THR A 77 -12.73 17.96 0.68
C THR A 77 -12.93 18.20 2.17
N SER A 78 -11.88 18.65 2.82
CA SER A 78 -11.85 19.05 4.23
C SER A 78 -10.93 20.26 4.42
N SER A 79 -10.85 20.78 5.64
CA SER A 79 -9.91 21.83 6.04
C SER A 79 -8.43 21.45 5.83
N GLU A 80 -8.13 20.15 5.72
CA GLU A 80 -6.81 19.59 5.47
C GLU A 80 -6.54 19.30 3.99
N THR A 81 -7.42 19.73 3.10
CA THR A 81 -7.26 19.54 1.65
C THR A 81 -7.28 20.87 0.90
N LEU A 82 -6.67 20.88 -0.28
CA LEU A 82 -6.76 21.98 -1.23
C LEU A 82 -6.86 21.47 -2.65
N LYS A 83 -7.37 22.29 -3.57
CA LYS A 83 -7.40 21.99 -5.00
C LYS A 83 -6.16 22.59 -5.66
N ILE A 84 -5.26 21.73 -6.13
CA ILE A 84 -4.10 22.13 -6.91
C ILE A 84 -4.40 21.93 -8.40
N THR A 85 -4.01 22.92 -9.21
CA THR A 85 -4.10 22.86 -10.67
C THR A 85 -2.69 22.83 -11.25
N THR A 86 -2.40 21.80 -12.03
CA THR A 86 -1.15 21.65 -12.79
C THR A 86 -1.34 22.05 -14.24
N TYR A 87 -0.33 22.71 -14.81
CA TYR A 87 -0.31 23.24 -16.17
C TYR A 87 0.69 22.49 -17.05
N ALA A 88 0.64 21.16 -17.04
CA ALA A 88 1.44 20.35 -17.97
C ALA A 88 0.97 20.55 -19.42
N GLN A 89 1.72 20.05 -20.41
CA GLN A 89 1.34 20.19 -21.81
C GLN A 89 -0.08 19.63 -22.07
N GLY A 90 -0.99 20.52 -22.48
CA GLY A 90 -2.42 20.25 -22.63
C GLY A 90 -3.28 21.06 -21.65
N GLU A 91 -4.47 20.55 -21.36
CA GLU A 91 -5.44 21.23 -20.51
C GLU A 91 -5.02 21.27 -19.03
N PRO A 92 -5.30 22.37 -18.31
CA PRO A 92 -5.09 22.46 -16.87
C PRO A 92 -5.83 21.36 -16.11
N LYS A 93 -5.13 20.64 -15.23
CA LYS A 93 -5.71 19.52 -14.45
C LYS A 93 -5.80 19.87 -12.99
N THR A 94 -7.02 19.91 -12.47
CA THR A 94 -7.28 20.19 -11.05
C THR A 94 -7.51 18.90 -10.27
N ARG A 95 -6.92 18.79 -9.08
CA ARG A 95 -7.14 17.66 -8.16
C ARG A 95 -7.13 18.11 -6.71
N VAL A 96 -7.85 17.39 -5.87
CA VAL A 96 -7.80 17.57 -4.42
C VAL A 96 -6.55 16.86 -3.87
N VAL A 97 -5.76 17.57 -3.07
CA VAL A 97 -4.54 17.07 -2.41
C VAL A 97 -4.54 17.44 -0.94
N ASN A 98 -3.83 16.66 -0.13
CA ASN A 98 -3.67 16.95 1.29
C ASN A 98 -2.71 18.12 1.50
N LYS A 99 -3.16 19.09 2.28
CA LYS A 99 -2.40 20.23 2.79
C LYS A 99 -1.66 19.83 4.07
N LEU A 100 -0.35 20.04 4.09
CA LEU A 100 0.49 19.83 5.27
C LEU A 100 1.21 21.12 5.64
N TYR A 101 1.53 21.29 6.92
CA TYR A 101 2.29 22.45 7.39
C TYR A 101 3.52 22.05 8.20
N ARG A 102 4.56 22.86 8.08
CA ARG A 102 5.71 22.86 8.99
C ARG A 102 6.09 24.30 9.31
N GLY A 103 5.63 24.79 10.46
CA GLY A 103 5.71 26.22 10.75
C GLY A 103 4.78 26.97 9.78
N GLU A 104 5.30 27.99 9.12
CA GLU A 104 4.56 28.79 8.14
C GLU A 104 4.65 28.21 6.71
N THR A 105 5.51 27.22 6.50
CA THR A 105 5.71 26.62 5.18
C THR A 105 4.60 25.64 4.83
N LEU A 106 3.99 25.86 3.66
CA LEU A 106 2.94 25.04 3.08
C LEU A 106 3.54 23.90 2.25
N TYR A 107 3.02 22.69 2.45
CA TYR A 107 3.35 21.52 1.66
C TYR A 107 2.08 20.84 1.15
N VAL A 108 2.21 20.12 0.03
CA VAL A 108 1.17 19.22 -0.47
C VAL A 108 1.70 17.80 -0.57
N ALA A 109 0.85 16.83 -0.28
CA ALA A 109 1.24 15.43 -0.21
C ALA A 109 0.55 14.56 -1.28
N ALA A 110 1.37 13.77 -1.97
CA ALA A 110 0.92 12.65 -2.77
C ALA A 110 0.90 11.39 -1.89
N ASN A 111 -0.23 11.14 -1.22
CA ASN A 111 -0.41 10.04 -0.26
C ASN A 111 -1.01 8.76 -0.87
N HIS A 112 -1.39 8.75 -2.15
CA HIS A 112 -2.06 7.63 -2.83
C HIS A 112 -1.46 7.40 -4.25
N TRP A 113 -1.87 6.39 -5.00
CA TRP A 113 -1.15 5.94 -6.22
C TRP A 113 -1.27 6.86 -7.47
N PRO A 114 -2.42 7.47 -7.77
CA PRO A 114 -2.55 8.48 -8.82
C PRO A 114 -1.70 9.74 -8.63
N ARG A 115 -0.39 9.66 -8.95
CA ARG A 115 0.60 10.74 -8.71
C ARG A 115 1.01 11.51 -9.95
N ARG A 116 0.26 11.41 -11.06
CA ARG A 116 0.60 12.14 -12.29
C ARG A 116 0.79 13.64 -12.04
N TRP A 117 -0.06 14.25 -11.21
CA TRP A 117 0.03 15.65 -10.83
C TRP A 117 1.36 16.01 -10.14
N TYR A 118 1.93 15.10 -9.35
CA TYR A 118 3.19 15.34 -8.65
C TYR A 118 4.35 15.49 -9.64
N TYR A 119 4.40 14.61 -10.65
CA TYR A 119 5.40 14.68 -11.70
C TYR A 119 5.18 15.89 -12.61
N GLU A 120 3.93 16.15 -13.01
CA GLU A 120 3.55 17.35 -13.78
C GLU A 120 3.97 18.64 -13.04
N ALA A 121 3.76 18.72 -11.72
CA ALA A 121 4.16 19.85 -10.89
C ALA A 121 5.68 19.93 -10.63
N THR A 122 6.41 18.83 -10.83
CA THR A 122 7.88 18.84 -10.74
C THR A 122 8.50 19.29 -12.06
N GLU A 123 7.90 18.90 -13.19
CA GLU A 123 8.32 19.27 -14.55
C GLU A 123 7.95 20.73 -14.89
N ASN A 124 6.73 21.16 -14.53
CA ASN A 124 6.30 22.54 -14.57
C ASN A 124 5.98 23.04 -13.14
N PRO A 125 6.95 23.65 -12.44
CA PRO A 125 6.80 24.09 -11.06
C PRO A 125 5.71 25.14 -10.82
N ARG A 126 5.22 25.83 -11.86
CA ARG A 126 4.14 26.81 -11.71
C ARG A 126 2.82 26.08 -11.59
N VAL A 127 2.26 26.08 -10.38
CA VAL A 127 0.94 25.52 -10.07
C VAL A 127 0.03 26.62 -9.55
N SER A 128 -1.28 26.40 -9.57
CA SER A 128 -2.23 27.29 -8.91
C SER A 128 -3.09 26.55 -7.90
N ILE A 129 -3.57 27.28 -6.91
CA ILE A 129 -4.49 26.79 -5.91
C ILE A 129 -5.72 27.69 -5.93
N LYS A 130 -6.89 27.06 -5.93
CA LYS A 130 -8.17 27.77 -5.75
C LYS A 130 -8.44 27.95 -4.25
N LEU A 131 -8.36 29.18 -3.76
CA LEU A 131 -8.63 29.55 -2.38
C LEU A 131 -9.74 30.61 -2.35
N ASN A 132 -10.88 30.32 -1.70
CA ASN A 132 -12.01 31.27 -1.59
C ASN A 132 -12.43 31.89 -2.94
N ASP A 133 -12.50 31.06 -3.98
CA ASP A 133 -12.77 31.45 -5.38
C ASP A 133 -11.69 32.27 -6.10
N GLU A 134 -10.61 32.63 -5.42
CA GLU A 134 -9.43 33.24 -6.03
C GLU A 134 -8.41 32.18 -6.48
N ILE A 135 -7.72 32.47 -7.58
CA ILE A 135 -6.63 31.65 -8.11
C ILE A 135 -5.32 32.28 -7.67
N VAL A 136 -4.57 31.57 -6.81
CA VAL A 136 -3.25 32.01 -6.35
C VAL A 136 -2.17 31.09 -6.94
N PHE A 137 -1.11 31.68 -7.48
CA PHE A 137 -0.01 30.94 -8.07
C PHE A 137 1.08 30.62 -7.05
N PHE A 138 1.63 29.41 -7.19
CA PHE A 138 2.72 28.90 -6.35
C PHE A 138 3.81 28.27 -7.23
N ARG A 139 5.03 28.30 -6.71
CA ARG A 139 6.13 27.46 -7.17
C ARG A 139 6.17 26.19 -6.33
N ALA A 140 6.05 25.04 -6.99
CA ALA A 140 6.12 23.72 -6.38
C ALA A 140 7.56 23.17 -6.46
N THR A 141 8.13 22.82 -5.32
CA THR A 141 9.51 22.31 -5.22
C THR A 141 9.54 20.96 -4.49
N PRO A 142 10.09 19.89 -5.07
CA PRO A 142 10.28 18.62 -4.37
C PRO A 142 11.12 18.79 -3.10
N THR A 143 10.69 18.14 -2.01
CA THR A 143 11.43 18.18 -0.74
C THR A 143 12.74 17.39 -0.82
N SER A 144 13.80 17.89 -0.17
CA SER A 144 15.01 17.09 0.06
C SER A 144 14.73 15.88 0.98
N PRO A 145 15.59 14.85 1.02
CA PRO A 145 15.38 13.70 1.91
C PRO A 145 15.21 14.07 3.38
N GLN A 146 16.01 15.02 3.88
CA GLN A 146 15.95 15.49 5.27
C GLN A 146 14.66 16.28 5.54
N GLU A 147 14.27 17.15 4.60
CA GLU A 147 13.01 17.89 4.70
C GLU A 147 11.81 16.95 4.66
N HIS A 148 11.85 15.94 3.79
CA HIS A 148 10.82 14.92 3.66
C HIS A 148 10.60 14.16 4.96
N GLU A 149 11.67 13.69 5.59
CA GLU A 149 11.61 12.99 6.88
C GLU A 149 10.95 13.87 7.96
N GLN A 150 11.39 15.12 8.08
CA GLN A 150 10.84 16.07 9.05
C GLN A 150 9.35 16.35 8.82
N VAL A 151 8.94 16.56 7.57
CA VAL A 151 7.53 16.77 7.21
C VAL A 151 6.70 15.51 7.49
N SER A 152 7.24 14.33 7.18
CA SER A 152 6.59 13.04 7.42
C SER A 152 6.37 12.77 8.92
N LEU A 153 7.37 13.06 9.76
CA LEU A 153 7.30 12.89 11.21
C LEU A 153 6.28 13.83 11.85
N LYS A 154 6.23 15.09 11.40
CA LYS A 154 5.26 16.08 11.92
C LYS A 154 3.83 15.84 11.42
N ASN A 155 3.69 15.16 10.28
CA ASN A 155 2.41 14.87 9.65
C ASN A 155 2.26 13.36 9.41
N PRO A 156 2.11 12.53 10.46
CA PRO A 156 2.05 11.08 10.33
C PRO A 156 0.80 10.66 9.57
N LEU A 157 0.95 9.70 8.65
CA LEU A 157 -0.17 9.10 7.94
C LEU A 157 -0.60 7.83 8.69
N PRO A 158 -1.89 7.69 9.07
CA PRO A 158 -2.35 6.53 9.82
C PRO A 158 -2.02 5.21 9.14
N PHE A 159 -1.65 4.20 9.93
CA PHE A 159 -1.32 2.87 9.40
C PHE A 159 -2.49 2.26 8.61
N SER A 160 -3.72 2.42 9.09
CA SER A 160 -4.94 1.96 8.41
C SER A 160 -5.06 2.54 7.01
N PHE A 161 -4.83 3.85 6.85
CA PHE A 161 -4.85 4.50 5.54
C PHE A 161 -3.75 3.95 4.63
N ARG A 162 -2.53 3.75 5.15
CA ARG A 162 -1.43 3.16 4.39
C ARG A 162 -1.75 1.74 3.94
N LEU A 163 -2.37 0.93 4.81
CA LEU A 163 -2.79 -0.43 4.47
C LEU A 163 -3.85 -0.42 3.37
N LEU A 164 -4.89 0.41 3.51
CA LEU A 164 -5.98 0.50 2.53
C LEU A 164 -5.52 1.02 1.15
N THR A 165 -4.45 1.81 1.11
CA THR A 165 -3.88 2.33 -0.14
C THR A 165 -2.72 1.49 -0.68
N GLY A 166 -2.34 0.39 -0.03
CA GLY A 166 -1.26 -0.47 -0.53
C GLY A 166 0.16 0.06 -0.27
N PHE A 167 0.34 0.81 0.81
CA PHE A 167 1.60 1.43 1.24
C PHE A 167 2.29 2.27 0.16
N PRO A 168 1.59 3.23 -0.45
CA PRO A 168 2.18 4.12 -1.43
C PRO A 168 3.34 4.92 -0.80
N PRO A 169 4.47 5.12 -1.51
CA PRO A 169 5.49 6.05 -1.04
C PRO A 169 4.90 7.46 -0.97
N ARG A 170 5.06 8.12 0.18
CA ARG A 170 4.63 9.50 0.37
C ARG A 170 5.61 10.42 -0.35
N LYS A 171 5.11 11.36 -1.14
CA LYS A 171 5.91 12.42 -1.76
C LYS A 171 5.34 13.78 -1.37
N PHE A 172 6.21 14.76 -1.17
CA PHE A 172 5.83 16.11 -0.76
C PHE A 172 6.38 17.13 -1.75
N LEU A 173 5.58 18.15 -2.05
CA LEU A 173 6.04 19.37 -2.70
C LEU A 173 5.89 20.51 -1.69
N ARG A 174 6.96 21.28 -1.52
CA ARG A 174 6.90 22.58 -0.85
C ARG A 174 6.27 23.58 -1.81
N LEU A 175 5.36 24.40 -1.29
CA LEU A 175 4.69 25.45 -2.05
C LEU A 175 5.15 26.82 -1.57
N GLU A 176 5.69 27.60 -2.48
CA GLU A 176 6.11 28.98 -2.26
C GLU A 176 5.21 29.89 -3.10
N LYS A 177 4.56 30.86 -2.46
CA LYS A 177 3.65 31.78 -3.17
C LYS A 177 4.46 32.61 -4.17
N ILE A 178 3.96 32.74 -5.38
CA ILE A 178 4.52 33.65 -6.37
C ILE A 178 3.83 34.99 -6.15
N ASP A 179 4.43 35.86 -5.34
CA ASP A 179 3.93 37.22 -5.15
C ASP A 179 4.22 38.03 -6.43
N GLU A 180 3.18 38.50 -7.11
CA GLU A 180 3.30 39.42 -8.26
C GLU A 180 3.68 40.85 -7.83
N SER A 181 4.01 41.07 -6.55
CA SER A 181 4.25 42.39 -5.96
C SER A 181 5.73 42.75 -5.85
N ILE A 182 6.50 42.75 -6.95
CA ILE A 182 7.70 43.60 -7.07
C ILE A 182 7.84 44.02 -8.54
N ASN A 183 7.13 45.08 -8.90
CA ASN A 183 7.45 46.07 -9.94
C ASN A 183 6.31 47.10 -9.96
N SER A 184 6.21 47.89 -8.89
CA SER A 184 5.49 49.17 -8.87
C SER A 184 6.51 50.28 -8.78
#